data_AF-A0A9Y2DAA7-F1
#
_entry.id   AF-A0A9Y2DAA7-F1
#
_cell.length_a   1.000
_cell.length_b   1.000
_cell.length_c   1.000
_cell.angle_alpha   90.00
_cell.angle_beta   90.00
_cell.angle_gamma   90.00
#
_symmetry.space_group_name_H-M   'P 1'
#
loop_
_entity.id
_entity.type
_entity.pdbx_description
1 polymer ?
#
loop_
_entity_poly.entity_id
_entity_poly.type
_entity_poly.pdbx_seq_one_letter_code
_entity_poly.pdbx_strand_id
1 'polypeptide(L)'
;MFDTLLTKLKGSLRLWPCLLLAIVTTTAVGLAYPQQVGLLVWSLTKIFWALYITYWLDRWVFHYARPHRLFESSQSYNQQRIWGAERHMREQASLATIRRAILMAAVAIAVGLGV
;
A
#
# COMPACT_ATOMS: atom_id res chain seq x y z
N MET A 1 -23.47 4.07 -14.32
CA MET A 1 -23.04 4.52 -12.97
C MET A 1 -22.85 3.34 -12.00
N PHE A 2 -23.75 2.35 -11.98
CA PHE A 2 -23.59 1.12 -11.18
C PHE A 2 -22.43 0.22 -11.68
N ASP A 3 -22.22 0.10 -12.98
CA ASP A 3 -21.13 -0.74 -13.53
C ASP A 3 -19.73 -0.22 -13.20
N THR A 4 -19.56 1.10 -13.14
CA THR A 4 -18.33 1.75 -12.68
C THR A 4 -18.05 1.53 -11.20
N LEU A 5 -19.10 1.39 -10.37
CA LEU A 5 -18.96 1.04 -8.96
C LEU A 5 -18.61 -0.44 -8.79
N LEU A 6 -19.28 -1.34 -9.51
CA LEU A 6 -19.02 -2.78 -9.49
C LEU A 6 -17.59 -3.12 -9.95
N THR A 7 -17.10 -2.46 -10.99
CA THR A 7 -15.72 -2.63 -11.46
C THR A 7 -14.69 -2.11 -10.45
N LYS A 8 -14.95 -0.96 -9.81
CA LYS A 8 -14.10 -0.47 -8.70
C LYS A 8 -14.14 -1.37 -7.47
N LEU A 9 -15.32 -1.89 -7.10
CA LEU A 9 -15.46 -2.86 -6.01
C LEU A 9 -14.69 -4.14 -6.32
N LYS A 10 -14.81 -4.68 -7.54
CA LYS A 10 -14.08 -5.88 -7.97
C LYS A 10 -12.56 -5.70 -7.88
N GLY A 11 -12.06 -4.50 -8.17
CA GLY A 11 -10.66 -4.13 -7.94
C GLY A 11 -10.27 -4.09 -6.47
N SER A 12 -11.16 -3.54 -5.61
CA SER A 12 -10.95 -3.43 -4.17
C SER A 12 -11.07 -4.77 -3.41
N LEU A 13 -11.86 -5.72 -3.96
CA LEU A 13 -12.03 -7.08 -3.45
C LEU A 13 -10.75 -7.93 -3.52
N ARG A 14 -9.67 -7.45 -4.14
CA ARG A 14 -8.37 -8.16 -4.14
C ARG A 14 -7.81 -8.39 -2.73
N LEU A 15 -8.16 -7.53 -1.77
CA LEU A 15 -7.75 -7.67 -0.36
C LEU A 15 -8.74 -8.49 0.49
N TRP A 16 -9.83 -8.97 -0.11
CA TRP A 16 -10.85 -9.75 0.61
C TRP A 16 -10.31 -10.98 1.34
N PRO A 17 -9.40 -11.79 0.76
CA PRO A 17 -8.84 -12.95 1.48
C PRO A 17 -8.09 -12.54 2.75
N CYS A 18 -7.31 -11.45 2.70
CA CYS A 18 -6.60 -10.93 3.86
C CYS A 18 -7.55 -10.38 4.93
N LEU A 19 -8.62 -9.70 4.51
CA LEU A 19 -9.63 -9.17 5.42
C LEU A 19 -10.42 -10.29 6.10
N LEU A 20 -10.79 -11.33 5.36
CA LEU A 20 -11.45 -12.51 5.91
C LEU A 20 -10.56 -13.21 6.95
N LEU A 21 -9.28 -13.42 6.61
CA LEU A 21 -8.32 -14.04 7.52
C LEU A 21 -8.14 -13.19 8.79
N ALA A 22 -8.04 -11.87 8.66
CA ALA A 22 -7.96 -10.96 9.80
C ALA A 22 -9.20 -11.02 10.71
N ILE A 23 -10.41 -11.11 10.13
CA ILE A 23 -11.64 -11.26 10.91
C ILE A 23 -11.62 -12.60 11.66
N VAL A 24 -11.36 -13.70 10.96
CA VAL A 24 -11.36 -15.05 11.56
C VAL A 24 -10.37 -15.15 12.72
N THR A 25 -9.15 -14.63 12.56
CA THR A 25 -8.14 -14.66 13.63
C THR A 25 -8.52 -13.74 14.79
N THR A 26 -9.03 -12.55 14.51
CA THR A 26 -9.49 -11.62 15.57
C THR A 26 -10.65 -12.22 16.36
N THR A 27 -11.62 -12.84 15.69
CA THR A 27 -12.76 -13.51 16.36
C THR A 27 -12.29 -14.72 17.18
N ALA A 28 -11.38 -15.53 16.65
CA ALA A 28 -10.81 -16.68 17.38
C ALA A 28 -10.11 -16.24 18.68
N VAL A 29 -9.29 -15.19 18.63
CA VAL A 29 -8.64 -14.65 19.84
C VAL A 29 -9.65 -14.02 20.79
N GLY A 30 -10.66 -13.32 20.28
CA GLY A 30 -11.72 -12.73 21.11
C GLY A 30 -12.53 -13.76 21.89
N LEU A 31 -12.73 -14.96 21.34
CA LEU A 31 -13.39 -16.07 22.03
C LEU A 31 -12.47 -16.78 23.04
N ALA A 32 -11.19 -16.97 22.70
CA ALA A 32 -10.24 -17.67 23.57
C ALA A 32 -9.72 -16.80 24.73
N TYR A 33 -9.45 -15.52 24.47
CA TYR A 33 -8.83 -14.58 25.40
C TYR A 33 -9.48 -13.19 25.31
N PRO A 34 -10.72 -13.03 25.82
CA PRO A 34 -11.49 -11.80 25.67
C PRO A 34 -10.81 -10.56 26.28
N GLN A 35 -9.98 -10.75 27.30
CA GLN A 35 -9.22 -9.69 27.96
C GLN A 35 -8.14 -9.07 27.04
N GLN A 36 -7.66 -9.80 26.03
CA GLN A 36 -6.58 -9.37 25.14
C GLN A 36 -7.09 -8.64 23.89
N VAL A 37 -8.41 -8.58 23.67
CA VAL A 37 -9.00 -7.88 22.52
C VAL A 37 -8.61 -6.41 22.51
N GLY A 38 -8.55 -5.75 23.67
CA GLY A 38 -8.08 -4.36 23.78
C GLY A 38 -6.64 -4.17 23.30
N LEU A 39 -5.75 -5.12 23.61
CA LEU A 39 -4.35 -5.10 23.15
C LEU A 39 -4.26 -5.31 21.64
N LEU A 40 -5.09 -6.18 21.08
CA LEU A 40 -5.16 -6.38 19.62
C LEU A 40 -5.62 -5.12 18.89
N VAL A 41 -6.69 -4.47 19.36
CA VAL A 41 -7.20 -3.22 18.78
C VAL A 41 -6.16 -2.11 18.88
N TRP A 42 -5.47 -2.03 20.01
CA TRP A 42 -4.37 -1.09 20.22
C TRP A 42 -3.23 -1.30 19.20
N SER A 43 -2.75 -2.54 19.07
CA SER A 43 -1.69 -2.89 18.10
C SER A 43 -2.13 -2.65 16.65
N LEU A 44 -3.38 -2.97 16.31
CA LEU A 44 -3.95 -2.72 14.99
C LEU A 44 -3.94 -1.22 14.67
N THR A 45 -4.37 -0.39 15.63
CA THR A 45 -4.41 1.06 15.49
C THR A 45 -3.03 1.65 15.22
N LYS A 46 -1.99 1.17 15.94
CA LYS A 46 -0.61 1.58 15.69
C LYS A 46 -0.16 1.27 14.26
N ILE A 47 -0.40 0.04 13.80
CA ILE A 47 -0.02 -0.39 12.45
C ILE A 47 -0.74 0.45 11.39
N PHE A 48 -2.04 0.70 11.56
CA PHE A 48 -2.81 1.52 10.63
C PHE A 48 -2.28 2.95 10.53
N TRP A 49 -2.04 3.61 11.67
CA TRP A 49 -1.49 4.96 11.69
C TRP A 49 -0.10 5.01 11.06
N ALA A 50 0.75 4.04 11.34
CA ALA A 50 2.09 4.00 10.80
C ALA A 50 2.10 3.84 9.27
N LEU A 51 1.26 2.94 8.72
CA LEU A 51 1.09 2.79 7.27
C LEU A 51 0.51 4.05 6.63
N TYR A 52 -0.46 4.68 7.29
CA TYR A 52 -1.06 5.94 6.82
C TYR A 52 -0.03 7.06 6.75
N ILE A 53 0.76 7.25 7.82
CA ILE A 53 1.83 8.25 7.87
C ILE A 53 2.88 7.96 6.79
N THR A 54 3.27 6.69 6.61
CA THR A 54 4.24 6.29 5.57
C THR A 54 3.77 6.68 4.18
N TYR A 55 2.49 6.45 3.88
CA TYR A 55 1.90 6.82 2.59
C TYR A 55 1.95 8.34 2.37
N TRP A 56 1.64 9.15 3.39
CA TRP A 56 1.71 10.61 3.31
C TRP A 56 3.15 11.12 3.24
N LEU A 57 4.06 10.53 4.00
CA LEU A 57 5.48 10.87 3.99
C LEU A 57 6.10 10.67 2.60
N ASP A 58 5.84 9.53 1.96
CA ASP A 58 6.28 9.28 0.58
C ASP A 58 5.73 10.36 -0.38
N ARG A 59 4.50 10.83 -0.15
CA ARG A 59 3.84 11.83 -0.99
C ARG A 59 4.35 13.26 -0.77
N TRP A 60 4.78 13.59 0.45
CA TRP A 60 5.35 14.89 0.81
C TRP A 60 6.82 15.02 0.40
N VAL A 61 7.64 14.03 0.75
CA VAL A 61 9.08 14.06 0.49
C VAL A 61 9.37 13.91 -1.01
N PHE A 62 8.58 13.11 -1.73
CA PHE A 62 8.82 12.79 -3.13
C PHE A 62 7.69 13.24 -4.04
N HIS A 63 7.31 14.52 -3.95
CA HIS A 63 6.28 15.10 -4.82
C HIS A 63 6.61 14.93 -6.33
N TYR A 64 7.88 15.06 -6.69
CA TYR A 64 8.38 15.04 -8.08
C TYR A 64 8.49 13.62 -8.66
N ALA A 65 8.76 12.61 -7.83
CA ALA A 65 9.07 11.24 -8.27
C ALA A 65 7.94 10.26 -7.93
N ARG A 66 6.69 10.58 -8.32
CA ARG A 66 5.54 9.70 -8.07
C ARG A 66 5.53 8.54 -9.06
N PRO A 67 5.49 7.27 -8.60
CA PRO A 67 5.58 6.12 -9.50
C PRO A 67 4.45 6.10 -10.54
N HIS A 68 3.23 6.47 -10.17
CA HIS A 68 2.10 6.52 -11.11
C HIS A 68 2.34 7.51 -12.27
N ARG A 69 2.85 8.71 -11.97
CA ARG A 69 3.15 9.72 -13.00
C ARG A 69 4.30 9.28 -13.91
N LEU A 70 5.29 8.57 -13.36
CA LEU A 70 6.43 8.04 -14.12
C LEU A 70 6.02 6.89 -15.05
N PHE A 71 5.08 6.04 -14.63
CA PHE A 71 4.53 5.01 -15.51
C PHE A 71 3.66 5.61 -16.63
N GLU A 72 2.86 6.63 -16.34
CA GLU A 72 2.07 7.35 -17.35
C GLU A 72 2.94 8.08 -18.38
N SER A 73 4.01 8.75 -17.93
CA SER A 73 4.95 9.40 -18.85
C SER A 73 5.63 8.37 -19.74
N SER A 74 6.11 7.26 -19.18
CA SER A 74 6.70 6.16 -19.96
C SER A 74 5.73 5.61 -21.03
N GLN A 75 4.47 5.38 -20.66
CA GLN A 75 3.46 4.89 -21.59
C GLN A 75 3.20 5.90 -22.72
N SER A 76 3.21 7.20 -22.40
CA SER A 76 3.06 8.27 -23.39
C SER A 76 4.23 8.31 -24.38
N TYR A 77 5.48 8.15 -23.90
CA TYR A 77 6.67 8.07 -24.77
C TYR A 77 6.68 6.85 -25.69
N ASN A 78 6.23 5.70 -25.18
CA ASN A 78 6.07 4.48 -25.97
C ASN A 78 5.02 4.67 -27.08
N GLN A 79 3.87 5.28 -26.75
CA GLN A 79 2.82 5.60 -27.73
C GLN A 79 3.30 6.56 -28.82
N GLN A 80 4.15 7.53 -28.46
CA GLN A 80 4.78 8.46 -29.41
C GLN A 80 5.95 7.83 -30.19
N ARG A 81 6.29 6.56 -29.95
CA ARG A 81 7.43 5.84 -30.54
C ARG A 81 8.76 6.61 -30.40
N ILE A 82 8.96 7.26 -29.25
CA ILE A 82 10.24 7.90 -28.92
C ILE A 82 11.12 6.83 -28.25
N TRP A 83 11.93 6.15 -29.05
CA TRP A 83 12.70 4.99 -28.62
C TRP A 83 13.80 5.42 -27.63
N GLY A 84 13.97 4.69 -26.53
CA GLY A 84 15.00 4.94 -25.51
C GLY A 84 14.54 5.74 -24.29
N ALA A 85 13.69 6.77 -24.47
CA ALA A 85 13.15 7.56 -23.35
C ALA A 85 12.17 6.76 -22.48
N GLU A 86 11.42 5.84 -23.09
CA GLU A 86 10.47 4.97 -22.40
C GLU A 86 11.14 4.07 -21.35
N ARG A 87 12.34 3.54 -21.63
CA ARG A 87 13.05 2.59 -20.75
C ARG A 87 13.57 3.30 -19.51
N HIS A 88 14.23 4.45 -19.69
CA HIS A 88 14.71 5.28 -18.59
C HIS A 88 13.58 5.68 -17.64
N MET A 89 12.41 6.06 -18.17
CA MET A 89 11.26 6.42 -17.32
C MET A 89 10.68 5.21 -16.56
N ARG A 90 10.71 4.00 -17.14
CA ARG A 90 10.28 2.76 -16.44
C ARG A 90 11.22 2.37 -15.32
N GLU A 91 12.53 2.54 -15.54
CA GLU A 91 13.55 2.28 -14.51
C GLU A 91 13.40 3.25 -13.34
N GLN A 92 13.18 4.54 -13.62
CA GLN A 92 12.88 5.50 -12.56
C GLN A 92 11.57 5.19 -11.83
N ALA A 93 10.54 4.73 -12.55
CA ALA A 93 9.28 4.31 -11.96
C ALA A 93 9.45 3.08 -11.05
N SER A 94 10.23 2.08 -11.47
CA SER A 94 10.48 0.87 -10.68
C SER A 94 11.28 1.20 -9.41
N LEU A 95 12.31 2.04 -9.51
CA LEU A 95 13.06 2.53 -8.34
C LEU A 95 12.16 3.27 -7.35
N ALA A 96 11.24 4.10 -7.83
CA ALA A 96 10.27 4.77 -6.97
C ALA A 96 9.33 3.78 -6.24
N THR A 97 8.94 2.67 -6.90
CA THR A 97 8.14 1.62 -6.23
C THR A 97 8.93 0.85 -5.18
N ILE A 98 10.22 0.57 -5.43
CA ILE A 98 11.10 -0.09 -4.47
C ILE A 98 11.29 0.78 -3.23
N ARG A 99 11.54 2.09 -3.40
CA ARG A 99 11.63 3.04 -2.28
C ARG A 99 10.39 2.99 -1.39
N ARG A 100 9.19 3.02 -1.99
CA ARG A 100 7.93 2.94 -1.25
C ARG A 100 7.82 1.62 -0.49
N ALA A 101 8.22 0.50 -1.11
CA ALA A 101 8.23 -0.80 -0.45
C ALA A 101 9.20 -0.85 0.74
N ILE A 102 10.40 -0.26 0.61
CA ILE A 102 11.39 -0.16 1.69
C ILE A 102 10.84 0.68 2.85
N LEU A 103 10.22 1.83 2.56
CA LEU A 103 9.61 2.68 3.59
C LEU A 103 8.48 1.94 4.34
N MET A 104 7.61 1.24 3.61
CA MET A 104 6.56 0.41 4.22
C MET A 104 7.15 -0.72 5.08
N ALA A 105 8.19 -1.41 4.61
CA ALA A 105 8.85 -2.47 5.36
C ALA A 105 9.54 -1.94 6.63
N ALA A 106 10.29 -0.85 6.52
CA ALA A 106 10.98 -0.23 7.65
C ALA A 106 10.00 0.19 8.75
N VAL A 107 8.87 0.80 8.37
CA VAL A 107 7.83 1.21 9.31
C VAL A 107 7.10 0.02 9.91
N ALA A 108 6.78 -1.01 9.11
CA ALA A 108 6.17 -2.23 9.62
C ALA A 108 7.07 -2.95 10.64
N ILE A 109 8.38 -3.03 10.38
CA ILE A 109 9.36 -3.60 11.30
C ILE A 109 9.48 -2.76 12.57
N ALA A 110 9.58 -1.43 12.45
CA ALA A 110 9.65 -0.55 13.62
C ALA A 110 8.45 -0.73 14.55
N VAL A 111 7.23 -0.73 13.99
CA VAL A 111 5.99 -0.95 14.79
C VAL A 111 5.93 -2.36 15.36
N GLY A 112 6.35 -3.37 14.59
CA GLY A 112 6.39 -4.76 15.05
C GLY A 112 7.38 -5.01 16.19
N LEU A 113 8.48 -4.24 16.26
CA LEU A 113 9.50 -4.33 17.30
C LEU A 113 9.14 -3.56 18.59
N GLY A 114 8.03 -2.82 18.61
CA GLY A 114 7.46 -2.30 19.86
C GLY A 114 7.78 -0.85 20.19
N VAL A 115 7.80 0.05 19.20
CA VAL A 115 7.37 1.45 19.47
C VAL A 115 5.88 1.49 19.82
#